data_AF-A0A950L7Z9-F1
#
_entry.id   AF-A0A950L7Z9-F1
#
_cell.length_a   1.000
_cell.length_b   1.000
_cell.length_c   1.000
_cell.angle_alpha   90.00
_cell.angle_beta   90.00
_cell.angle_gamma   90.00
#
_symmetry.space_group_name_H-M   'P 1'
#
loop_
_entity.id
_entity.type
_entity.pdbx_description
1 polymer ?
#
loop_
_entity_poly.entity_id
_entity_poly.type
_entity_poly.pdbx_seq_one_letter_code
_entity_poly.pdbx_strand_id
1 'polypeptide(L)' 'AWAQKVIANIANSGRFSSDRSIAEYAAEIWDAKPCPVP' A
#
# COMPACT_ATOMS: atom_id res chain seq x y z
N ALA A 1 0.31 -18.09 22.84
CA ALA A 1 -0.12 -16.71 22.52
C ALA A 1 0.91 -15.92 21.67
N TRP A 2 1.46 -16.52 20.61
CA TRP A 2 2.39 -15.85 19.66
C TRP A 2 1.78 -15.73 18.26
N ALA A 3 1.24 -16.82 17.73
CA ALA A 3 0.58 -16.86 16.42
C ALA A 3 -0.51 -15.79 16.27
N GLN A 4 -1.34 -15.57 17.30
CA GLN A 4 -2.35 -14.51 17.29
C GLN A 4 -1.76 -13.11 17.08
N LYS A 5 -0.61 -12.81 17.71
CA LYS A 5 0.09 -11.52 17.53
C LYS A 5 0.65 -11.39 16.12
N VAL A 6 1.22 -12.46 15.58
CA VAL A 6 1.72 -12.50 14.20
C VAL A 6 0.60 -12.23 13.20
N ILE A 7 -0.53 -12.95 13.33
CA ILE A 7 -1.70 -12.77 12.46
C ILE A 7 -2.22 -11.33 12.53
N ALA A 8 -2.34 -10.77 13.73
CA ALA A 8 -2.80 -9.39 13.90
C ALA A 8 -1.87 -8.37 13.23
N ASN A 9 -0.55 -8.53 13.32
CA ASN A 9 0.40 -7.63 12.66
C ASN A 9 0.32 -7.72 11.13
N ILE A 10 0.27 -8.94 10.58
CA ILE A 10 0.19 -9.15 9.14
C ILE A 10 -1.13 -8.62 8.58
N ALA A 11 -2.25 -8.87 9.26
CA ALA A 11 -3.56 -8.40 8.83
C ALA A 11 -3.66 -6.87 8.77
N ASN A 12 -2.89 -6.15 9.59
CA ASN A 12 -2.90 -4.69 9.67
C ASN A 12 -1.75 -4.01 8.91
N SER A 13 -0.91 -4.76 8.19
CA SER A 13 0.28 -4.20 7.55
C SER A 13 -0.02 -3.41 6.27
N GLY A 14 -1.22 -3.54 5.69
CA GLY A 14 -1.58 -2.98 4.39
C GLY A 14 -1.39 -1.45 4.28
N ARG A 15 -1.54 -0.70 5.37
CA ARG A 15 -1.27 0.76 5.41
C ARG A 15 0.17 1.10 5.03
N PHE A 16 1.11 0.20 5.31
CA PHE A 16 2.53 0.37 5.04
C PHE A 16 2.95 -0.08 3.64
N SER A 17 2.00 -0.47 2.77
CA SER A 17 2.31 -0.79 1.38
C SER A 17 2.85 0.45 0.64
N SER A 18 3.91 0.24 -0.14
CA SER A 18 4.44 1.25 -1.06
C SER A 18 3.44 1.62 -2.14
N ASP A 19 2.54 0.71 -2.52
CA ASP A 19 1.54 0.96 -3.57
C ASP A 19 0.63 2.12 -3.20
N ARG A 20 0.20 2.16 -1.92
CA ARG A 20 -0.56 3.28 -1.36
C ARG A 20 0.25 4.57 -1.44
N SER A 21 1.51 4.56 -1.01
CA SER A 21 2.36 5.75 -1.05
C SER A 21 2.56 6.26 -2.49
N ILE A 22 2.85 5.38 -3.45
CA ILE A 22 3.01 5.75 -4.87
C ILE A 22 1.70 6.30 -5.44
N ALA A 23 0.55 5.74 -5.08
CA ALA A 23 -0.75 6.27 -5.50
C ALA A 23 -1.01 7.68 -4.95
N GLU A 24 -0.65 7.96 -3.69
CA GLU A 24 -0.75 9.30 -3.09
C GLU A 24 0.18 10.30 -3.79
N TYR A 25 1.44 9.93 -4.05
CA TYR A 25 2.36 10.76 -4.81
C TYR A 25 1.84 11.04 -6.23
N ALA A 26 1.32 10.02 -6.91
CA ALA A 26 0.78 10.17 -8.25
C ALA A 26 -0.43 11.13 -8.30
N ALA A 27 -1.33 11.05 -7.32
CA ALA A 27 -2.56 11.85 -7.28
C ALA A 27 -2.35 13.28 -6.75
N GLU A 28 -1.51 13.46 -5.72
CA GLU A 28 -1.42 14.73 -4.98
C GLU A 28 -0.23 15.60 -5.40
N ILE A 29 0.81 15.00 -6.00
CA ILE A 29 2.07 15.71 -6.30
C ILE A 29 2.40 15.66 -7.79
N TRP A 30 2.36 14.49 -8.41
CA TRP A 30 2.86 14.32 -9.78
C TRP A 30 1.82 14.56 -10.87
N ASP A 31 0.53 14.55 -10.53
CA ASP A 31 -0.59 14.56 -11.50
C ASP A 31 -0.42 13.46 -12.58
N ALA A 32 -0.09 12.24 -12.13
CA ALA A 32 0.17 11.09 -12.99
C ALA A 32 -0.96 10.06 -12.90
N LYS A 33 -1.29 9.41 -14.03
CA LYS A 33 -2.31 8.35 -14.12
C LYS A 33 -1.70 7.02 -14.56
N PRO A 34 -2.24 5.87 -14.12
CA PRO A 34 -1.81 4.57 -14.60
C PRO A 34 -1.90 4.46 -16.14
N CYS A 35 -0.90 3.85 -16.76
CA CYS A 35 -0.85 3.59 -18.20
C CYS A 35 -0.53 2.10 -18.42
N PRO A 36 -1.54 1.21 -18.40
CA PRO A 36 -1.34 -0.20 -18.72
C PRO A 36 -0.87 -0.37 -20.16
N VAL A 37 0.14 -1.22 -20.37
CA VAL A 37 0.59 -1.59 -21.71
C VAL A 37 -0.36 -2.66 -22.30
N PRO A 38 -0.66 -2.61 -23.61
CA PRO A 38 -1.46 -3.64 -24.29
C PRO A 38 -0.85 -5.04 -24.23
#